data_AF-A0A1Z9X298-F1
#
_entry.id   AF-A0A1Z9X298-F1
#
_cell.length_a   1.000
_cell.length_b   1.000
_cell.length_c   1.000
_cell.angle_alpha   90.00
_cell.angle_beta   90.00
_cell.angle_gamma   90.00
#
_symmetry.space_group_name_H-M   'P 1'
#
loop_
_entity.id
_entity.type
_entity.pdbx_description
1 polymer ?
#
loop_
_entity_poly.entity_id
_entity_poly.type
_entity_poly.pdbx_seq_one_letter_code
_entity_poly.pdbx_strand_id
1 'polypeptide(L)'
;MSSLSWRTADTGESITTEYSPRGALPAKMVWVEDGKLNTKVEYHYRGRGDFGGINYCALIDKLNGGSGDKTKGYLLSCQYRDKDKDRAKQRADADGIVFPRLVSLRWSGTASDVAKLPLNETCDFGGYFYDEFEKVSFAF
;
A
#
# COMPACT_ATOMS: atom_id res chain seq x y z
N MET A 1 8.24 17.15 6.78
CA MET A 1 7.94 16.57 5.44
C MET A 1 6.79 15.59 5.62
N SER A 2 5.72 15.67 4.80
CA SER A 2 4.58 14.74 4.90
C SER A 2 4.92 13.37 4.31
N SER A 3 4.50 12.29 4.98
CA SER A 3 4.69 10.90 4.56
C SER A 3 3.36 10.16 4.49
N LEU A 4 3.13 9.41 3.42
CA LEU A 4 2.02 8.48 3.31
C LEU A 4 2.20 7.36 4.34
N SER A 5 1.14 7.10 5.11
CA SER A 5 1.07 5.97 6.04
C SER A 5 0.31 4.85 5.37
N TRP A 6 0.84 3.64 5.49
CA TRP A 6 0.23 2.44 4.91
C TRP A 6 0.10 1.37 5.97
N ARG A 7 -0.81 0.43 5.72
CA ARG A 7 -0.89 -0.81 6.48
C ARG A 7 -0.74 -1.99 5.54
N THR A 8 -0.12 -3.06 6.02
CA THR A 8 -0.06 -4.33 5.31
C THR A 8 -1.47 -4.92 5.17
N ALA A 9 -1.75 -5.58 4.05
CA ALA A 9 -3.03 -6.21 3.77
C ALA A 9 -3.20 -7.56 4.47
N ASP A 10 -2.09 -8.24 4.79
CA ASP A 10 -2.08 -9.54 5.46
C ASP A 10 -2.15 -9.43 6.99
N THR A 11 -1.43 -8.48 7.60
CA THR A 11 -1.36 -8.34 9.06
C THR A 11 -2.03 -7.07 9.61
N GLY A 12 -2.33 -6.08 8.76
CA GLY A 12 -2.84 -4.77 9.21
C GLY A 12 -1.79 -3.90 9.94
N GLU A 13 -0.54 -4.36 9.98
CA GLU A 13 0.59 -3.68 10.61
C GLU A 13 0.95 -2.41 9.85
N SER A 14 1.36 -1.37 10.59
CA SER A 14 1.79 -0.11 9.98
C SER A 14 3.12 -0.29 9.25
N ILE A 15 3.19 0.25 8.03
CA ILE A 15 4.43 0.40 7.28
C ILE A 15 5.02 1.77 7.66
N THR A 16 6.02 1.75 8.53
CA THR A 16 6.69 2.97 9.00
C THR A 16 7.75 3.43 8.02
N THR A 17 8.03 4.73 8.02
CA THR A 17 9.10 5.31 7.20
C THR A 17 10.46 5.17 7.87
N GLU A 18 11.53 5.32 7.09
CA GLU A 18 12.91 5.39 7.61
C GLU A 18 13.14 6.57 8.57
N TYR A 19 12.23 7.56 8.56
CA TYR A 19 12.25 8.72 9.45
C TYR A 19 11.48 8.50 10.75
N SER A 20 10.80 7.35 10.92
CA SER A 20 10.14 7.01 12.18
C SER A 20 11.17 6.69 13.27
N PRO A 21 10.94 7.05 14.54
CA PRO A 21 11.79 6.63 15.67
C PRO A 21 11.92 5.10 15.81
N ARG A 22 10.94 4.35 15.28
CA ARG A 22 10.95 2.87 15.22
C ARG A 22 11.75 2.30 14.04
N GLY A 23 12.29 3.17 13.18
CA GLY A 23 12.88 2.80 11.89
C GLY A 23 11.84 2.38 10.86
N ALA A 24 12.31 2.11 9.63
CA ALA A 24 11.46 1.56 8.58
C ALA A 24 11.13 0.09 8.88
N LEU A 25 9.85 -0.25 8.93
CA LEU A 25 9.39 -1.62 8.81
C LEU A 25 9.34 -1.96 7.31
N PRO A 26 10.12 -2.95 6.84
CA PRO A 26 10.15 -3.25 5.42
C PRO A 26 8.79 -3.69 4.91
N ALA A 27 8.41 -3.18 3.74
CA ALA A 27 7.16 -3.53 3.08
C ALA A 27 7.44 -4.30 1.79
N LYS A 28 6.58 -5.26 1.50
CA LYS A 28 6.60 -5.99 0.25
C LYS A 28 5.38 -5.65 -0.56
N MET A 29 5.56 -5.10 -1.75
CA MET A 29 4.50 -4.90 -2.71
C MET A 29 4.41 -6.10 -3.64
N VAL A 30 3.21 -6.67 -3.76
CA VAL A 30 2.91 -7.79 -4.65
C VAL A 30 1.76 -7.45 -5.59
N TRP A 31 1.79 -7.96 -6.81
CA TRP A 31 0.69 -7.83 -7.76
C TRP A 31 0.70 -9.00 -8.74
N VAL A 32 -0.42 -9.21 -9.43
CA VAL A 32 -0.52 -10.21 -10.49
C VAL A 32 -0.66 -9.50 -11.82
N GLU A 33 0.21 -9.85 -12.76
CA GLU A 33 0.19 -9.36 -14.16
C GLU A 33 0.39 -10.60 -15.04
N ASP A 34 -0.50 -10.81 -16.02
CA ASP A 34 -0.49 -11.99 -16.91
C ASP A 34 -0.41 -13.34 -16.17
N GLY A 35 -1.13 -13.47 -15.05
CA GLY A 35 -1.15 -14.67 -14.21
C GLY A 35 0.12 -14.92 -13.39
N LYS A 36 1.12 -14.03 -13.48
CA LYS A 36 2.38 -14.15 -12.74
C LYS A 36 2.38 -13.26 -11.49
N LEU A 37 2.79 -13.83 -10.37
CA LEU A 37 3.05 -13.08 -9.16
C LEU A 37 4.34 -12.27 -9.32
N ASN A 38 4.21 -10.95 -9.21
CA ASN A 38 5.32 -10.03 -9.16
C ASN A 38 5.52 -9.53 -7.73
N THR A 39 6.77 -9.17 -7.39
CA THR A 39 7.13 -8.76 -6.03
C THR A 39 8.22 -7.69 -6.05
N LYS A 40 8.07 -6.68 -5.22
CA LYS A 40 9.10 -5.70 -4.88
C LYS A 40 9.17 -5.53 -3.37
N VAL A 41 10.39 -5.43 -2.85
CA VAL A 41 10.63 -5.21 -1.43
C VAL A 41 11.24 -3.83 -1.25
N GLU A 42 10.76 -3.11 -0.23
CA GLU A 42 11.24 -1.81 0.19
C GLU A 42 11.72 -1.89 1.64
N TYR A 43 13.01 -1.66 1.86
CA TYR A 43 13.62 -1.68 3.19
C TYR A 43 13.75 -0.29 3.81
N HIS A 44 13.70 0.77 2.98
CA HIS A 44 13.98 2.14 3.35
C HIS A 44 12.83 3.04 2.91
N TYR A 45 11.62 2.69 3.34
CA TYR A 45 10.42 3.36 2.88
C TYR A 45 10.43 4.86 3.27
N ARG A 46 10.33 5.75 2.28
CA ARG A 46 10.41 7.22 2.48
C ARG A 46 9.08 7.92 2.59
N GLY A 47 7.96 7.19 2.60
CA GLY A 47 6.63 7.82 2.70
C GLY A 47 6.05 8.35 1.39
N ARG A 48 6.60 7.99 0.22
CA ARG A 48 6.13 8.51 -1.09
C ARG A 48 5.35 7.50 -1.94
N GLY A 49 5.07 6.33 -1.36
CA GLY A 49 4.39 5.24 -2.05
C GLY A 49 5.27 4.51 -3.06
N ASP A 50 6.58 4.74 -3.04
CA ASP A 50 7.55 4.00 -3.84
C ASP A 50 8.03 2.78 -3.04
N PHE A 51 7.90 1.59 -3.65
CA PHE A 51 8.29 0.32 -3.06
C PHE A 51 9.23 -0.43 -4.01
N GLY A 52 10.51 -0.54 -3.66
CA GLY A 52 11.51 -1.22 -4.49
C GLY A 52 11.63 -0.61 -5.89
N GLY A 53 11.49 0.72 -5.98
CA GLY A 53 11.55 1.50 -7.22
C GLY A 53 10.25 1.59 -8.01
N ILE A 54 9.15 0.97 -7.56
CA ILE A 54 7.84 1.05 -8.23
C ILE A 54 6.86 1.85 -7.36
N ASN A 55 6.24 2.87 -7.95
CA ASN A 55 5.23 3.67 -7.27
C ASN A 55 3.87 2.96 -7.26
N TYR A 56 3.25 2.82 -6.09
CA TYR A 56 1.99 2.12 -5.89
C TYR A 56 0.85 2.69 -6.76
N CYS A 57 0.67 4.02 -6.77
CA CYS A 57 -0.38 4.65 -7.56
C CYS A 57 -0.08 4.58 -9.07
N ALA A 58 1.16 4.79 -9.50
CA ALA A 58 1.52 4.57 -10.91
C ALA A 58 1.23 3.13 -11.35
N LEU A 59 1.51 2.15 -10.48
CA LEU A 59 1.24 0.75 -10.78
C LEU A 59 -0.26 0.46 -10.89
N ILE A 60 -1.11 1.09 -10.06
CA ILE A 60 -2.57 1.02 -10.23
C ILE A 60 -2.98 1.49 -11.62
N ASP A 61 -2.53 2.66 -12.07
CA ASP A 61 -2.88 3.15 -13.40
C ASP A 61 -2.44 2.16 -14.50
N LYS A 62 -1.20 1.67 -14.41
CA LYS A 62 -0.66 0.70 -15.38
C LYS A 62 -1.46 -0.61 -15.43
N LEU A 63 -1.78 -1.20 -14.28
CA LEU A 63 -2.50 -2.47 -14.21
C LEU A 63 -3.94 -2.37 -14.75
N ASN A 64 -4.47 -1.14 -14.84
CA ASN A 64 -5.81 -0.86 -15.34
C ASN A 64 -5.80 -0.19 -16.72
N GLY A 65 -4.75 -0.45 -17.52
CA GLY A 65 -4.66 -0.02 -18.92
C GLY A 65 -4.11 1.39 -19.16
N GLY A 66 -3.68 2.07 -18.11
CA GLY A 66 -3.03 3.39 -18.18
C GLY A 66 -1.53 3.33 -18.49
N SER A 67 -0.90 4.49 -18.55
CA SER A 67 0.53 4.65 -18.86
C SER A 67 1.41 4.72 -17.60
N GLY A 68 0.84 4.57 -16.40
CA GLY A 68 1.54 4.71 -15.13
C GLY A 68 1.46 6.12 -14.53
N ASP A 69 0.39 6.86 -14.79
CA ASP A 69 0.14 8.18 -14.23
C ASP A 69 -0.23 8.07 -12.74
N LYS A 70 0.63 8.63 -11.88
CA LYS A 70 0.43 8.62 -10.42
C LYS A 70 -0.89 9.27 -9.99
N THR A 71 -1.29 10.34 -10.66
CA THR A 71 -2.51 11.09 -10.34
C THR A 71 -3.74 10.27 -10.69
N LYS A 72 -3.77 9.67 -11.88
CA LYS A 72 -4.87 8.80 -12.30
C LYS A 72 -5.02 7.58 -11.41
N GLY A 73 -3.90 6.91 -11.10
CA GLY A 73 -3.94 5.76 -10.20
C GLY A 73 -4.34 6.12 -8.77
N TYR A 74 -3.95 7.30 -8.27
CA TYR A 74 -4.42 7.82 -6.99
C TYR A 74 -5.94 8.07 -7.00
N LEU A 75 -6.45 8.76 -8.02
CA LEU A 75 -7.88 9.02 -8.18
C LEU A 75 -8.68 7.71 -8.30
N LEU A 76 -8.19 6.75 -9.08
CA LEU A 76 -8.79 5.43 -9.20
C LEU A 76 -8.84 4.73 -7.84
N SER A 77 -7.76 4.78 -7.07
CA SER A 77 -7.75 4.20 -5.72
C SER A 77 -8.74 4.87 -4.76
N CYS A 78 -8.91 6.19 -4.87
CA CYS A 78 -9.91 6.94 -4.11
C CYS A 78 -11.37 6.54 -4.43
N GLN A 79 -11.67 6.19 -5.68
CA GLN A 79 -13.03 5.81 -6.10
C GLN A 79 -13.52 4.51 -5.43
N TYR A 80 -12.60 3.61 -5.11
CA TYR A 80 -12.88 2.34 -4.44
C TYR A 80 -12.69 2.38 -2.92
N ARG A 81 -12.49 3.58 -2.35
CA ARG A 81 -12.38 3.73 -0.89
C ARG A 81 -13.67 3.29 -0.20
N ASP A 82 -13.52 2.44 0.79
CA ASP A 82 -14.58 2.10 1.74
C ASP A 82 -13.97 1.78 3.11
N LYS A 83 -14.70 2.08 4.19
CA LYS A 83 -14.33 1.68 5.56
C LYS A 83 -14.33 0.16 5.71
N ASP A 84 -15.19 -0.50 4.94
CA ASP A 84 -15.25 -1.95 4.83
C ASP A 84 -14.38 -2.39 3.64
N LYS A 85 -13.21 -2.95 3.94
CA LYS A 85 -12.22 -3.36 2.93
C LYS A 85 -12.71 -4.49 2.05
N ASP A 86 -13.61 -5.34 2.55
CA ASP A 86 -14.19 -6.43 1.78
C ASP A 86 -15.21 -5.87 0.79
N ARG A 87 -16.03 -4.89 1.22
CA ARG A 87 -16.93 -4.17 0.29
C ARG A 87 -16.16 -3.37 -0.76
N ALA A 88 -15.08 -2.68 -0.37
CA ALA A 88 -14.19 -1.97 -1.31
C ALA A 88 -13.66 -2.94 -2.37
N LYS A 89 -13.16 -4.10 -1.91
CA LYS A 89 -12.61 -5.15 -2.78
C LYS A 89 -13.68 -5.73 -3.70
N GLN A 90 -14.85 -6.08 -3.18
CA GLN A 90 -15.96 -6.64 -3.98
C GLN A 90 -16.36 -5.69 -5.12
N ARG A 91 -16.41 -4.38 -4.86
CA ARG A 91 -16.67 -3.37 -5.90
C ARG A 91 -15.55 -3.31 -6.94
N ALA A 92 -14.29 -3.29 -6.50
CA ALA A 92 -13.16 -3.30 -7.42
C ALA A 92 -13.14 -4.55 -8.30
N ASP A 93 -13.36 -5.73 -7.71
CA ASP A 93 -13.43 -7.00 -8.42
C ASP A 93 -14.59 -7.01 -9.44
N ALA A 94 -15.78 -6.50 -9.05
CA ALA A 94 -16.95 -6.43 -9.93
C ALA A 94 -16.71 -5.54 -11.16
N ASP A 95 -15.92 -4.47 -10.98
CA ASP A 95 -15.54 -3.55 -12.04
C ASP A 95 -14.27 -3.99 -12.80
N GLY A 96 -13.67 -5.12 -12.41
CA GLY A 96 -12.43 -5.63 -13.01
C GLY A 96 -11.19 -4.80 -12.70
N ILE A 97 -11.21 -3.98 -11.66
CA ILE A 97 -10.10 -3.10 -11.27
C ILE A 97 -9.06 -3.85 -10.45
N VAL A 98 -7.82 -3.81 -10.93
CA VAL A 98 -6.69 -4.51 -10.33
C VAL A 98 -5.88 -3.57 -9.45
N PHE A 99 -5.62 -4.00 -8.22
CA PHE A 99 -4.80 -3.28 -7.26
C PHE A 99 -3.58 -4.12 -6.86
N PRO A 100 -2.39 -3.51 -6.69
CA PRO A 100 -1.31 -4.16 -5.95
C PRO A 100 -1.71 -4.36 -4.47
N ARG A 101 -0.91 -5.14 -3.74
CA ARG A 101 -1.03 -5.33 -2.29
C ARG A 101 0.29 -5.04 -1.60
N LEU A 102 0.25 -4.27 -0.53
CA LEU A 102 1.37 -4.16 0.41
C LEU A 102 1.18 -5.23 1.48
N VAL A 103 2.16 -6.08 1.69
CA VAL A 103 2.14 -7.20 2.63
C VAL A 103 3.42 -7.21 3.48
N SER A 104 3.38 -7.90 4.60
CA SER A 104 4.56 -8.13 5.43
C SER A 104 5.65 -8.91 4.66
N LEU A 105 6.92 -8.78 5.08
CA LEU A 105 8.00 -9.59 4.50
C LEU A 105 7.75 -11.10 4.62
N ARG A 106 7.04 -11.53 5.68
CA ARG A 106 6.78 -12.95 5.99
C ARG A 106 5.70 -13.58 5.10
N TRP A 107 4.90 -12.78 4.40
CA TRP A 107 3.87 -13.29 3.50
C TRP A 107 4.47 -14.18 2.40
N SER A 108 3.94 -15.37 2.16
CA SER A 108 4.52 -16.34 1.20
C SER A 108 3.48 -16.93 0.24
N GLY A 109 2.40 -16.18 -0.02
CA GLY A 109 1.31 -16.64 -0.87
C GLY A 109 1.64 -16.68 -2.36
N THR A 110 0.69 -17.21 -3.11
CA THR A 110 0.72 -17.36 -4.58
C THR A 110 -0.05 -16.23 -5.27
N ALA A 111 -0.07 -16.22 -6.61
CA ALA A 111 -0.90 -15.29 -7.38
C ALA A 111 -2.39 -15.36 -6.99
N SER A 112 -2.91 -16.57 -6.74
CA SER A 112 -4.30 -16.76 -6.30
C SER A 112 -4.56 -16.25 -4.88
N ASP A 113 -3.52 -16.18 -4.03
CA ASP A 113 -3.67 -15.67 -2.67
C ASP A 113 -3.69 -14.14 -2.63
N VAL A 114 -3.07 -13.46 -3.60
CA VAL A 114 -3.17 -11.98 -3.74
C VAL A 114 -4.62 -11.55 -3.86
N ALA A 115 -5.43 -12.29 -4.63
CA ALA A 115 -6.84 -12.00 -4.83
C ALA A 115 -7.70 -12.20 -3.57
N LYS A 116 -7.17 -12.80 -2.50
CA LYS A 116 -7.87 -12.98 -1.21
C LYS A 116 -7.54 -11.87 -0.22
N LEU A 117 -6.51 -11.08 -0.49
CA LEU A 117 -6.09 -9.99 0.40
C LEU A 117 -7.01 -8.77 0.26
N PRO A 118 -7.37 -8.10 1.38
CA PRO A 118 -8.11 -6.86 1.36
C PRO A 118 -7.32 -5.76 0.63
N LEU A 119 -8.02 -4.73 0.13
CA LEU A 119 -7.35 -3.56 -0.45
C LEU A 119 -6.57 -2.78 0.62
N ASN A 120 -5.40 -2.25 0.26
CA ASN A 120 -4.71 -1.28 1.10
C ASN A 120 -5.44 0.07 1.06
N GLU A 121 -5.41 0.79 2.18
CA GLU A 121 -5.96 2.15 2.26
C GLU A 121 -5.03 3.13 1.54
N THR A 122 -5.60 3.96 0.66
CA THR A 122 -4.84 4.91 -0.17
C THR A 122 -5.33 6.34 -0.06
N CYS A 123 -6.62 6.54 0.22
CA CYS A 123 -7.28 7.83 0.04
C CYS A 123 -7.70 8.53 1.36
N ASP A 124 -7.65 7.82 2.50
CA ASP A 124 -7.80 8.46 3.82
C ASP A 124 -6.45 8.87 4.42
N PHE A 125 -5.34 8.38 3.88
CA PHE A 125 -3.98 8.57 4.41
C PHE A 125 -3.10 9.36 3.44
N GLY A 126 -3.62 10.49 2.94
CA GLY A 126 -2.79 11.61 2.53
C GLY A 126 -2.01 12.16 3.74
N GLY A 127 -1.10 11.34 4.29
CA GLY A 127 -0.31 11.58 5.49
C GLY A 127 -1.12 12.00 6.71
N TYR A 128 -1.39 11.07 7.63
CA TYR A 128 -1.43 11.52 9.02
C TYR A 128 -0.04 11.97 9.38
N PHE A 129 0.03 13.21 9.84
CA PHE A 129 1.13 13.72 10.62
C PHE A 129 1.47 12.67 11.68
N TYR A 130 2.72 12.21 11.69
CA TYR A 130 3.34 12.14 13.01
C TYR A 130 3.52 13.61 13.36
N ASP A 131 2.53 14.19 14.04
CA ASP A 131 2.76 15.41 14.80
C ASP A 131 3.99 15.15 15.66
N GLU A 132 4.69 16.21 16.01
CA GLU A 132 5.93 16.27 16.78
C GLU A 132 5.74 15.79 18.24
N PHE A 133 5.02 14.68 18.42
CA PHE A 133 4.38 14.16 19.62
C PHE A 133 4.43 12.61 19.72
N GLU A 134 5.41 11.95 19.09
CA GLU A 134 6.15 10.94 19.86
C GLU A 134 7.11 11.67 20.81
N LYS A 135 6.54 12.50 21.70
CA LYS A 135 7.20 12.84 22.95
C LYS A 135 7.32 11.52 23.70
N VAL A 136 8.49 10.90 23.56
CA VAL A 136 9.28 10.37 24.68
C VAL A 136 8.51 10.48 26.00
N SER A 137 7.63 9.52 26.29
CA SER A 137 7.23 9.23 27.66
C SER A 137 8.21 8.21 28.20
N PHE A 138 9.48 8.60 28.30
CA PHE A 138 10.33 8.06 29.34
C PHE A 138 9.96 8.83 30.60
N ALA A 139 9.01 8.28 31.36
CA ALA A 139 8.95 8.55 32.77
C ALA A 139 10.13 7.80 33.40
N PHE A 140 11.19 8.53 33.75
CA PHE A 140 12.14 8.12 34.78
C PHE A 140 11.56 8.48 36.15
#